data_AF-A0A0D2BWP3-F1
#
_entry.id   AF-A0A0D2BWP3-F1
#
_cell.length_a   1.000
_cell.length_b   1.000
_cell.length_c   1.000
_cell.angle_alpha   90.00
_cell.angle_beta   90.00
_cell.angle_gamma   90.00
#
_symmetry.space_group_name_H-M   'P 1'
#
loop_
_entity.id
_entity.type
_entity.pdbx_description
1 polymer ?
#
loop_
_entity_poly.entity_id
_entity_poly.type
_entity_poly.pdbx_seq_one_letter_code
_entity_poly.pdbx_strand_id
1 'polypeptide(L)'
;MKMVATLSFLALGLIGASAATPSLRFAKRNSPNGCADGAPSQAAITGAINQWHSDVTTVNDFLDVATSLQGLYLQLQLVVALRAANDEPDQLQILACASDVSPSTVAQAAADDLFTGFGPNVLTPLSNILNDPSSITQNLQLINQFRCCHVLPDLDTLWSFTAEDDGVANQVPLSAPRPAACASIYC
;
A
#
# COMPACT_ATOMS: atom_id res chain seq x y z
N MET A 1 -72.04 -27.79 53.82
CA MET A 1 -71.85 -26.34 53.63
C MET A 1 -70.62 -26.11 52.77
N LYS A 2 -70.76 -25.27 51.75
CA LYS A 2 -69.66 -24.77 50.91
C LYS A 2 -68.65 -23.98 51.75
N MET A 3 -67.37 -24.04 51.42
CA MET A 3 -66.54 -22.85 51.19
C MET A 3 -65.29 -23.21 50.37
N VAL A 4 -65.03 -22.34 49.40
CA VAL A 4 -63.92 -22.29 48.46
C VAL A 4 -62.77 -21.52 49.12
N ALA A 5 -61.52 -21.91 48.88
CA ALA A 5 -60.38 -20.98 48.87
C ALA A 5 -59.22 -21.53 48.04
N THR A 6 -59.11 -21.02 46.82
CA THR A 6 -57.93 -20.96 45.96
C THR A 6 -56.83 -20.07 46.57
N LEU A 7 -55.55 -20.35 46.31
CA LEU A 7 -54.34 -19.48 46.29
C LEU A 7 -53.12 -20.38 46.58
N SER A 8 -51.94 -20.30 45.98
CA SER A 8 -51.40 -19.62 44.79
C SER A 8 -50.03 -20.27 44.53
N PHE A 9 -49.67 -20.43 43.26
CA PHE A 9 -48.35 -20.91 42.83
C PHE A 9 -47.28 -19.84 43.06
N LEU A 10 -46.14 -20.21 43.65
CA LEU A 10 -44.90 -19.44 43.56
C LEU A 10 -43.77 -20.40 43.14
N ALA A 11 -43.49 -20.43 41.84
CA ALA A 11 -42.28 -21.02 41.29
C ALA A 11 -41.15 -19.97 41.39
N LEU A 12 -40.06 -20.31 42.07
CA LEU A 12 -38.82 -19.55 42.06
C LEU A 12 -38.21 -19.61 40.65
N GLY A 13 -38.30 -18.51 39.90
CA GLY A 13 -37.56 -18.33 38.65
C GLY A 13 -36.10 -18.02 38.96
N LEU A 14 -35.20 -18.95 38.61
CA LEU A 14 -33.77 -18.70 38.53
C LEU A 14 -33.51 -17.69 37.41
N ILE A 15 -33.12 -16.47 37.78
CA ILE A 15 -32.63 -15.46 36.85
C ILE A 15 -31.23 -15.90 36.41
N GLY A 16 -31.14 -16.56 35.26
CA GLY A 16 -29.88 -16.73 34.56
C GLY A 16 -29.38 -15.36 34.12
N ALA A 17 -28.36 -14.83 34.80
CA ALA A 17 -27.64 -13.66 34.33
C ALA A 17 -26.87 -14.06 33.06
N SER A 18 -27.44 -13.77 31.89
CA SER A 18 -26.66 -13.72 30.65
C SER A 18 -25.63 -12.61 30.80
N ALA A 19 -24.40 -12.98 31.14
CA ALA A 19 -23.26 -12.09 30.99
C ALA A 19 -23.13 -11.80 29.49
N ALA A 20 -23.65 -10.66 29.04
CA ALA A 20 -23.31 -10.11 27.75
C ALA A 20 -21.80 -9.85 27.76
N THR A 21 -21.06 -10.65 26.99
CA THR A 21 -19.66 -10.40 26.72
C THR A 21 -19.51 -8.97 26.21
N PRO A 22 -18.56 -8.16 26.73
CA PRO A 22 -18.26 -6.88 26.14
C PRO A 22 -17.88 -7.12 24.69
N SER A 23 -18.66 -6.57 23.76
CA SER A 23 -18.22 -6.45 22.37
C SER A 23 -16.94 -5.63 22.42
N LEU A 24 -15.81 -6.26 22.09
CA LEU A 24 -14.54 -5.58 21.83
C LEU A 24 -14.78 -4.72 20.59
N ARG A 25 -15.35 -3.53 20.78
CA ARG A 25 -15.31 -2.48 19.78
C ARG A 25 -13.84 -2.09 19.70
N PHE A 26 -13.15 -2.62 18.69
CA PHE A 26 -11.82 -2.15 18.32
C PHE A 26 -11.88 -0.63 18.31
N ALA A 27 -11.06 0.00 19.16
CA ALA A 27 -10.99 1.45 19.20
C ALA A 27 -10.71 1.93 17.77
N LYS A 28 -11.53 2.87 17.30
CA LYS A 28 -11.33 3.54 16.01
C LYS A 28 -9.93 4.16 16.04
N ARG A 29 -8.99 3.59 15.28
CA ARG A 29 -7.63 4.11 15.16
C ARG A 29 -7.67 5.26 14.17
N ASN A 30 -7.22 6.44 14.60
CA ASN A 30 -6.85 7.49 13.66
C ASN A 30 -5.54 7.05 13.03
N SER A 31 -5.55 6.70 11.74
CA SER A 31 -4.30 6.49 11.00
C SER A 31 -3.60 7.83 10.82
N PRO A 32 -2.26 7.92 11.00
CA PRO A 32 -1.51 9.12 10.66
C PRO A 32 -1.58 9.47 9.15
N ASN A 33 -1.98 8.51 8.31
CA ASN A 33 -1.93 8.59 6.85
C ASN A 33 -3.28 8.99 6.21
N GLY A 34 -4.16 9.64 6.97
CA GLY A 34 -5.45 10.13 6.45
C GLY A 34 -6.48 9.06 6.10
N CYS A 35 -6.32 7.83 6.62
CA CYS A 35 -7.16 6.69 6.30
C CYS A 35 -8.60 6.84 6.81
N ALA A 36 -9.55 6.35 6.01
CA ALA A 36 -10.93 6.18 6.43
C ALA A 36 -11.04 5.17 7.59
N ASP A 37 -12.20 5.12 8.24
CA ASP A 37 -12.45 4.24 9.38
C ASP A 37 -12.27 2.75 8.99
N GLY A 38 -11.27 2.10 9.61
CA GLY A 38 -11.01 0.67 9.48
C GLY A 38 -9.75 0.35 8.69
N ALA A 39 -9.07 -0.74 9.06
CA ALA A 39 -7.93 -1.25 8.29
C ALA A 39 -8.43 -1.86 6.96
N PRO A 40 -7.63 -1.77 5.88
CA PRO A 40 -7.86 -2.54 4.66
C PRO A 40 -8.06 -4.03 4.94
N SER A 41 -8.82 -4.70 4.09
CA SER A 41 -8.94 -6.16 4.15
C SER A 41 -7.68 -6.84 3.60
N GLN A 42 -7.44 -8.10 3.97
CA GLN A 42 -6.39 -8.94 3.36
C GLN A 42 -6.45 -8.96 1.83
N ALA A 43 -7.66 -8.96 1.25
CA ALA A 43 -7.85 -8.92 -0.19
C ALA A 43 -7.41 -7.57 -0.79
N ALA A 44 -7.60 -6.46 -0.06
CA ALA A 44 -7.13 -5.15 -0.46
C ALA A 44 -5.60 -5.04 -0.36
N ILE A 45 -4.98 -5.57 0.71
CA ILE A 45 -3.52 -5.63 0.82
C ILE A 45 -2.92 -6.50 -0.29
N THR A 46 -3.47 -7.70 -0.52
CA THR A 46 -3.03 -8.61 -1.60
C THR A 46 -3.16 -7.96 -2.97
N GLY A 47 -4.30 -7.29 -3.22
CA GLY A 47 -4.55 -6.57 -4.47
C GLY A 47 -3.58 -5.40 -4.67
N ALA A 48 -3.35 -4.61 -3.62
CA ALA A 48 -2.45 -3.45 -3.67
C ALA A 48 -1.00 -3.88 -3.95
N ILE A 49 -0.47 -4.88 -3.26
CA ILE A 49 0.91 -5.35 -3.49
C ILE A 49 1.07 -5.89 -4.92
N ASN A 50 0.13 -6.73 -5.39
CA ASN A 50 0.23 -7.30 -6.73
C ASN A 50 0.07 -6.27 -7.85
N GLN A 51 -0.84 -5.30 -7.68
CA GLN A 51 -1.01 -4.20 -8.63
C GLN A 51 0.25 -3.34 -8.66
N TRP A 52 0.75 -2.91 -7.50
CA TRP A 52 1.96 -2.10 -7.43
C TRP A 52 3.18 -2.83 -8.01
N HIS A 53 3.31 -4.14 -7.79
CA HIS A 53 4.33 -4.95 -8.43
C HIS A 53 4.24 -4.91 -9.97
N SER A 54 3.03 -4.97 -10.54
CA SER A 54 2.81 -4.83 -11.98
C SER A 54 3.20 -3.43 -12.49
N ASP A 55 2.87 -2.39 -11.73
CA ASP A 55 3.18 -1.00 -12.10
C ASP A 55 4.69 -0.73 -12.04
N VAL A 56 5.35 -1.19 -10.97
CA VAL A 56 6.81 -1.12 -10.83
C VAL A 56 7.49 -1.86 -11.98
N THR A 57 7.00 -3.04 -12.35
CA THR A 57 7.53 -3.80 -13.51
C THR A 57 7.39 -2.98 -14.79
N THR A 58 6.21 -2.40 -15.04
CA THR A 58 5.94 -1.58 -16.23
C THR A 58 6.86 -0.36 -16.31
N VAL A 59 7.10 0.32 -15.18
CA VAL A 59 8.03 1.45 -15.13
C VAL A 59 9.47 0.98 -15.36
N ASN A 60 9.89 -0.11 -14.72
CA ASN A 60 11.24 -0.66 -14.88
C ASN A 60 11.52 -1.06 -16.34
N ASP A 61 10.57 -1.73 -16.99
CA ASP A 61 10.67 -2.13 -18.40
C ASP A 61 10.90 -0.92 -19.31
N PHE A 62 10.21 0.20 -19.04
CA PHE A 62 10.47 1.46 -19.73
C PHE A 62 11.87 2.00 -19.43
N LEU A 63 12.25 2.11 -18.15
CA LEU A 63 13.53 2.68 -17.73
C LEU A 63 14.74 1.94 -18.35
N ASP A 64 14.64 0.62 -18.50
CA ASP A 64 15.71 -0.21 -19.05
C ASP A 64 15.95 -0.02 -20.55
N VAL A 65 14.93 0.45 -21.30
CA VAL A 65 15.03 0.64 -22.76
C VAL A 65 14.92 2.09 -23.22
N ALA A 66 14.57 3.02 -22.33
CA ALA A 66 14.15 4.38 -22.67
C ALA A 66 15.14 5.15 -23.55
N THR A 67 16.45 5.02 -23.32
CA THR A 67 17.49 5.71 -24.11
C THR A 67 17.64 5.18 -25.54
N SER A 68 17.07 4.00 -25.85
CA SER A 68 17.06 3.43 -27.19
C SER A 68 15.81 3.82 -28.00
N LEU A 69 14.80 4.39 -27.34
CA LEU A 69 13.54 4.77 -27.96
C LEU A 69 13.59 6.20 -28.52
N GLN A 70 12.81 6.46 -29.55
CA GLN A 70 12.71 7.78 -30.17
C GLN A 70 11.34 8.02 -30.82
N GLY A 71 11.01 9.30 -31.03
CA GLY A 71 9.78 9.72 -31.69
C GLY A 71 8.52 9.15 -31.03
N LEU A 72 7.60 8.62 -31.85
CA LEU A 72 6.33 8.08 -31.39
C LEU A 72 6.49 6.87 -30.45
N TYR A 73 7.50 6.02 -30.65
CA TYR A 73 7.71 4.84 -29.80
C TYR A 73 8.09 5.23 -28.37
N LEU A 74 8.96 6.24 -28.22
CA LEU A 74 9.29 6.81 -26.92
C LEU A 74 8.03 7.35 -26.23
N GLN A 75 7.22 8.15 -26.94
CA GLN A 75 6.01 8.74 -26.38
C GLN A 75 4.99 7.68 -25.92
N LEU A 76 4.75 6.64 -26.73
CA LEU A 76 3.80 5.58 -26.38
C LEU A 76 4.24 4.80 -25.13
N GLN A 77 5.50 4.39 -25.07
CA GLN A 77 6.05 3.66 -23.91
C GLN A 77 6.08 4.55 -22.66
N LEU A 78 6.45 5.82 -22.81
CA LEU A 78 6.47 6.77 -21.70
C LEU A 78 5.06 7.03 -21.13
N VAL A 79 4.02 7.12 -21.98
CA VAL A 79 2.64 7.29 -21.50
C VAL A 79 2.17 6.06 -20.71
N VAL A 80 2.57 4.85 -21.13
CA VAL A 80 2.28 3.62 -20.40
C VAL A 80 2.98 3.62 -19.04
N ALA A 81 4.28 3.92 -19.01
CA ALA A 81 5.06 4.00 -17.77
C ALA A 81 4.55 5.10 -16.83
N LEU A 82 4.23 6.28 -17.36
CA LEU A 82 3.67 7.38 -16.57
C LEU A 82 2.30 7.03 -16.00
N ARG A 83 1.45 6.30 -16.74
CA ARG A 83 0.16 5.84 -16.21
C ARG A 83 0.36 4.85 -15.06
N ALA A 84 1.23 3.86 -15.22
CA ALA A 84 1.57 2.92 -14.16
C ALA A 84 2.11 3.65 -12.93
N ALA A 85 3.07 4.56 -13.11
CA ALA A 85 3.63 5.35 -12.02
C ALA A 85 2.58 6.22 -11.31
N ASN A 86 1.58 6.76 -12.03
CA ASN A 86 0.50 7.55 -11.42
C ASN A 86 -0.50 6.68 -10.64
N ASP A 87 -0.56 5.37 -10.87
CA ASP A 87 -1.38 4.43 -10.09
C ASP A 87 -0.70 4.07 -8.76
N GLU A 88 0.64 3.98 -8.74
CA GLU A 88 1.44 3.58 -7.56
C GLU A 88 1.04 4.30 -6.23
N PRO A 89 0.74 5.62 -6.20
CA PRO A 89 0.26 6.28 -4.98
C PRO A 89 -1.07 5.76 -4.42
N ASP A 90 -1.95 5.18 -5.25
CA ASP A 90 -3.20 4.59 -4.78
C ASP A 90 -2.92 3.30 -3.98
N GLN A 91 -1.96 2.48 -4.43
CA GLN A 91 -1.53 1.30 -3.67
C GLN A 91 -0.76 1.70 -2.41
N LEU A 92 0.07 2.75 -2.47
CA LEU A 92 0.70 3.34 -1.28
C LEU A 92 -0.35 3.72 -0.25
N GLN A 93 -1.41 4.41 -0.66
CA GLN A 93 -2.47 4.84 0.25
C GLN A 93 -3.16 3.64 0.91
N ILE A 94 -3.39 2.55 0.19
CA ILE A 94 -3.98 1.32 0.77
C ILE A 94 -3.01 0.71 1.80
N LEU A 95 -1.75 0.47 1.44
CA LEU A 95 -0.79 -0.20 2.32
C LEU A 95 -0.44 0.65 3.54
N ALA A 96 -0.34 1.97 3.40
CA ALA A 96 -0.14 2.89 4.50
C ALA A 96 -1.32 2.92 5.49
N CYS A 97 -2.46 2.36 5.12
CA CYS A 97 -3.63 2.23 6.00
C CYS A 97 -3.71 0.87 6.71
N ALA A 98 -2.80 -0.07 6.45
CA ALA A 98 -2.73 -1.32 7.18
C ALA A 98 -2.56 -1.09 8.68
N SER A 99 -3.07 -2.00 9.51
CA SER A 99 -3.12 -1.85 10.97
C SER A 99 -1.75 -1.52 11.56
N ASP A 100 -0.71 -2.24 11.15
CA ASP A 100 0.57 -2.12 11.84
C ASP A 100 1.51 -1.07 11.21
N VAL A 101 1.04 -0.38 10.16
CA VAL A 101 1.66 0.86 9.70
C VAL A 101 1.24 1.99 10.66
N SER A 102 2.10 2.27 11.62
CA SER A 102 1.79 3.15 12.74
C SER A 102 3.02 3.96 13.17
N PRO A 103 2.84 5.09 13.87
CA PRO A 103 3.96 5.95 14.23
C PRO A 103 5.09 5.19 14.91
N SER A 104 6.32 5.44 14.46
CA SER A 104 7.56 4.78 14.92
C SER A 104 7.82 3.36 14.41
N THR A 105 7.00 2.81 13.50
CA THR A 105 7.37 1.57 12.79
C THR A 105 8.20 1.86 11.55
N VAL A 106 9.01 0.88 11.13
CA VAL A 106 9.79 0.97 9.88
C VAL A 106 8.89 1.08 8.64
N ALA A 107 7.71 0.46 8.67
CA ALA A 107 6.73 0.57 7.60
C ALA A 107 6.10 1.97 7.52
N GLN A 108 5.90 2.66 8.65
CA GLN A 108 5.47 4.05 8.62
C GLN A 108 6.55 4.97 8.05
N ALA A 109 7.81 4.79 8.44
CA ALA A 109 8.93 5.54 7.86
C ALA A 109 9.03 5.34 6.34
N ALA A 110 8.93 4.10 5.86
CA ALA A 110 8.89 3.79 4.43
C ALA A 110 7.70 4.46 3.73
N ALA A 111 6.51 4.44 4.33
CA ALA A 111 5.34 5.12 3.76
C ALA A 111 5.54 6.65 3.70
N ASP A 112 6.08 7.27 4.74
CA ASP A 112 6.35 8.72 4.80
C ASP A 112 7.37 9.15 3.73
N ASP A 113 8.44 8.37 3.55
CA ASP A 113 9.46 8.59 2.53
C ASP A 113 8.86 8.49 1.12
N LEU A 114 8.00 7.49 0.88
CA LEU A 114 7.30 7.32 -0.39
C LEU A 114 6.32 8.47 -0.67
N PHE A 115 5.48 8.87 0.31
CA PHE A 115 4.54 9.98 0.14
C PHE A 115 5.26 11.31 -0.16
N THR A 116 6.40 11.53 0.48
CA THR A 116 7.18 12.77 0.34
C THR A 116 7.99 12.78 -0.96
N GLY A 117 8.60 11.65 -1.30
CA GLY A 117 9.65 11.58 -2.31
C GLY A 117 9.18 11.15 -3.70
N PHE A 118 8.13 10.33 -3.81
CA PHE A 118 7.78 9.68 -5.08
C PHE A 118 7.37 10.68 -6.17
N GLY A 119 6.47 11.61 -5.85
CA GLY A 119 6.00 12.64 -6.79
C GLY A 119 7.14 13.46 -7.43
N PRO A 120 7.95 14.19 -6.64
CA PRO A 120 9.00 15.05 -7.19
C PRO A 120 10.16 14.29 -7.87
N ASN A 121 10.41 13.03 -7.51
CA ASN A 121 11.57 12.28 -8.00
C ASN A 121 11.24 11.18 -9.04
N VAL A 122 9.98 10.84 -9.23
CA VAL A 122 9.53 9.86 -10.23
C VAL A 122 8.53 10.48 -11.20
N LEU A 123 7.39 10.97 -10.70
CA LEU A 123 6.31 11.49 -11.56
C LEU A 123 6.70 12.77 -12.30
N THR A 124 7.33 13.72 -11.60
CA THR A 124 7.79 14.97 -12.22
C THR A 124 8.84 14.70 -13.31
N PRO A 125 9.91 13.92 -13.07
CA PRO A 125 10.86 13.57 -14.12
C PRO A 125 10.25 12.83 -15.31
N LEU A 126 9.34 11.85 -15.10
CA LEU A 126 8.66 11.19 -16.22
C LEU A 126 7.83 12.19 -17.05
N SER A 127 7.15 13.12 -16.38
CA SER A 127 6.39 14.19 -17.05
C SER A 127 7.30 15.17 -17.80
N ASN A 128 8.50 15.45 -17.28
CA ASN A 128 9.48 16.28 -17.97
C ASN A 128 9.95 15.65 -19.28
N ILE A 129 10.20 14.34 -19.30
CA ILE A 129 10.56 13.61 -20.55
C ILE A 129 9.42 13.71 -21.57
N LEU A 130 8.16 13.66 -21.11
CA LEU A 130 6.99 13.74 -21.98
C LEU A 130 6.88 15.12 -22.64
N ASN A 131 7.16 16.18 -21.88
CA ASN A 131 7.10 17.57 -22.35
C ASN A 131 8.33 17.98 -23.17
N ASP A 132 9.50 17.44 -22.82
CA ASP A 132 10.77 17.68 -23.49
C ASP A 132 11.58 16.37 -23.59
N PRO A 133 11.44 15.62 -24.70
CA PRO A 133 12.19 14.38 -24.91
C PRO A 133 13.71 14.53 -24.90
N SER A 134 14.25 15.74 -25.11
CA SER A 134 15.70 15.97 -25.05
C SER A 134 16.25 15.86 -23.62
N SER A 135 15.38 15.97 -22.61
CA SER A 135 15.71 15.85 -21.19
C SER A 135 15.80 14.41 -20.67
N ILE A 136 15.62 13.41 -21.56
CA ILE A 136 15.50 11.99 -21.19
C ILE A 136 16.65 11.48 -20.34
N THR A 137 17.90 11.74 -20.74
CA THR A 137 19.08 11.23 -20.02
C THR A 137 19.14 11.73 -18.59
N GLN A 138 18.92 13.04 -18.39
CA GLN A 138 18.96 13.64 -17.05
C GLN A 138 17.83 13.13 -16.17
N ASN A 139 16.60 13.09 -16.68
CA ASN A 139 15.44 12.65 -15.91
C ASN A 139 15.50 11.14 -15.60
N LEU A 140 15.98 10.29 -16.51
CA LEU A 140 16.20 8.87 -16.23
C LEU A 140 17.22 8.65 -15.12
N GLN A 141 18.30 9.44 -15.09
CA GLN A 141 19.28 9.36 -14.01
C GLN A 141 18.66 9.72 -12.64
N LEU A 142 17.86 10.78 -12.58
CA LEU A 142 17.15 11.18 -11.36
C LEU A 142 16.19 10.07 -10.90
N ILE A 143 15.37 9.54 -11.81
CA ILE A 143 14.41 8.48 -11.52
C ILE A 143 15.13 7.23 -11.00
N ASN A 144 16.16 6.76 -11.72
CA ASN A 144 16.88 5.55 -11.34
C ASN A 144 17.60 5.72 -10.01
N GLN A 145 18.29 6.84 -9.78
CA GLN A 145 18.96 7.11 -8.50
C GLN A 145 17.97 7.06 -7.33
N PHE A 146 16.83 7.77 -7.45
CA PHE A 146 15.86 7.85 -6.38
C PHE A 146 15.12 6.52 -6.19
N ARG A 147 14.69 5.86 -7.27
CA ARG A 147 13.99 4.57 -7.17
C ARG A 147 14.90 3.50 -6.56
N CYS A 148 16.15 3.41 -6.98
CA CYS A 148 17.06 2.39 -6.45
C CYS A 148 17.42 2.60 -4.97
N CYS A 149 17.55 3.86 -4.52
CA CYS A 149 18.01 4.16 -3.15
C CYS A 149 16.90 4.40 -2.13
N HIS A 150 15.69 4.71 -2.59
CA HIS A 150 14.57 5.04 -1.70
C HIS A 150 13.35 4.20 -2.02
N VAL A 151 12.72 4.41 -3.20
CA VAL A 151 11.43 3.78 -3.52
C VAL A 151 11.48 2.26 -3.38
N LEU A 152 12.38 1.58 -4.09
CA LEU A 152 12.38 0.12 -4.14
C LEU A 152 12.77 -0.54 -2.79
N PRO A 153 13.71 0.01 -2.00
CA PRO A 153 13.91 -0.42 -0.61
C PRO A 153 12.71 -0.17 0.32
N ASP A 154 12.05 0.97 0.19
CA ASP A 154 10.85 1.29 0.98
C ASP A 154 9.69 0.35 0.63
N LEU A 155 9.56 -0.04 -0.64
CA LEU A 155 8.59 -1.07 -1.06
C LEU A 155 8.90 -2.43 -0.48
N ASP A 156 10.16 -2.88 -0.47
CA ASP A 156 10.52 -4.15 0.18
C ASP A 156 10.08 -4.15 1.65
N THR A 157 10.33 -3.04 2.35
CA THR A 157 9.94 -2.86 3.76
C THR A 157 8.42 -2.88 3.90
N LEU A 158 7.70 -2.07 3.12
CA LEU A 158 6.26 -1.90 3.25
C LEU A 158 5.48 -3.15 2.83
N TRP A 159 5.89 -3.81 1.74
CA TRP A 159 5.23 -5.02 1.24
C TRP A 159 5.46 -6.20 2.18
N SER A 160 6.71 -6.45 2.62
CA SER A 160 6.99 -7.53 3.56
C SER A 160 6.24 -7.32 4.87
N PHE A 161 6.30 -6.11 5.43
CA PHE A 161 5.69 -5.80 6.72
C PHE A 161 4.16 -5.96 6.69
N THR A 162 3.49 -5.37 5.68
CA THR A 162 2.03 -5.46 5.58
C THR A 162 1.56 -6.86 5.20
N ALA A 163 2.30 -7.59 4.36
CA ALA A 163 1.94 -8.95 3.98
C ALA A 163 2.10 -9.95 5.13
N GLU A 164 3.12 -9.77 5.98
CA GLU A 164 3.33 -10.58 7.18
C GLU A 164 2.25 -10.32 8.23
N ASP A 165 1.93 -9.06 8.52
CA ASP A 165 0.88 -8.66 9.47
C ASP A 165 -0.48 -9.26 9.07
N ASP A 166 -0.86 -9.09 7.81
CA ASP A 166 -2.14 -9.57 7.29
C ASP A 166 -2.17 -11.08 7.03
N GLY A 167 -1.05 -11.80 7.17
CA GLY A 167 -0.96 -13.24 6.95
C GLY A 167 -1.09 -13.65 5.47
N VAL A 168 -0.67 -12.78 4.56
CA VAL A 168 -0.73 -12.99 3.10
C VAL A 168 0.66 -13.10 2.45
N ALA A 169 1.73 -13.18 3.23
CA ALA A 169 3.11 -13.22 2.74
C ALA A 169 3.43 -14.36 1.75
N ASN A 170 2.65 -15.44 1.75
CA ASN A 170 2.79 -16.55 0.80
C ASN A 170 2.00 -16.38 -0.51
N GLN A 171 1.32 -15.23 -0.70
CA GLN A 171 0.43 -14.95 -1.82
C GLN A 171 0.89 -13.76 -2.68
N VAL A 172 1.89 -13.02 -2.22
CA VAL A 172 2.33 -11.75 -2.82
C VAL A 172 3.86 -11.69 -2.90
N PRO A 173 4.43 -10.85 -3.79
CA PRO A 173 5.85 -10.53 -3.72
C PRO A 173 6.16 -9.76 -2.43
N LEU A 174 7.27 -10.11 -1.78
CA LEU A 174 7.79 -9.40 -0.60
C LEU A 174 8.92 -8.42 -0.94
N SER A 175 9.27 -8.33 -2.23
CA SER A 175 10.31 -7.45 -2.73
C SER A 175 9.90 -6.90 -4.10
N ALA A 176 10.18 -5.61 -4.31
CA ALA A 176 9.95 -4.95 -5.58
C ALA A 176 10.99 -5.38 -6.63
N PRO A 177 10.60 -5.60 -7.88
CA PRO A 177 11.58 -5.89 -8.93
C PRO A 177 12.48 -4.67 -9.14
N ARG A 178 13.77 -4.92 -9.40
CA ARG A 178 14.78 -3.88 -9.64
C ARG A 178 15.07 -3.75 -11.14
N PRO A 179 15.12 -2.54 -11.72
CA PRO A 179 15.60 -2.34 -13.09
C PRO A 179 17.11 -2.61 -13.17
N ALA A 180 17.63 -2.84 -14.38
CA ALA A 180 19.04 -3.15 -14.60
C ALA A 180 19.98 -2.05 -14.08
N ALA A 181 19.53 -0.78 -14.14
CA ALA A 181 20.28 0.37 -13.64
C ALA A 181 20.71 0.23 -12.16
N CYS A 182 19.88 -0.37 -11.30
CA CYS A 182 20.18 -0.49 -9.88
C CYS A 182 21.41 -1.36 -9.58
N ALA A 183 21.84 -2.23 -10.49
CA ALA A 183 23.07 -3.02 -10.31
C ALA A 183 24.35 -2.16 -10.34
N SER A 184 24.26 -0.91 -10.81
CA SER A 184 25.38 0.02 -10.97
C SER A 184 25.27 1.30 -10.13
N ILE A 185 24.15 1.47 -9.41
CA ILE A 185 23.87 2.63 -8.57
C ILE A 185 24.25 2.30 -7.13
N TYR A 186 24.97 3.22 -6.48
CA TYR A 186 25.34 3.10 -5.08
C TYR A 186 24.48 4.03 -4.23
N CYS A 187 24.00 3.45 -3.14
CA CYS A 187 23.28 4.04 -2.02
C CYS A 187 24.11 3.71 -0.76
#